data_AF-A0A9P7DT83-F1
#
_entry.id   AF-A0A9P7DT83-F1
#
_cell.length_a   1.000
_cell.length_b   1.000
_cell.length_c   1.000
_cell.angle_alpha   90.00
_cell.angle_beta   90.00
_cell.angle_gamma   90.00
#
_symmetry.space_group_name_H-M   'P 1'
#
loop_
_entity.id
_entity.type
_entity.pdbx_description
1 polymer ?
#
loop_
_entity_poly.entity_id
_entity_poly.type
_entity_poly.pdbx_seq_one_letter_code
_entity_poly.pdbx_strand_id
1 'polypeptide(L)'
;EHGEYLDIYQLQINKAPTMAEIWLKLTESENDDTRHPGMVSWLITGINLEDLQYVIDWMIGMAEWLDEETSIEEKWQRLAARIAKFHETADAMTAGMDLDIGTVHSDDPRFCHMDNDGNEWVDVSDEEISEDIDEEILTEEMGIWMPSSVSPHNGLTLGLGPLQAEELELRKGQANDCLENLCMALIYHQYFQSADSTWAGTRSKQEAR
;
A
#
# COMPACT_ATOMS: atom_id res chain seq x y z
N GLU A 1 -2.48 -45.34 -4.13
CA GLU A 1 -3.51 -44.64 -3.33
C GLU A 1 -2.94 -43.34 -2.73
N HIS A 2 -2.46 -42.40 -3.56
CA HIS A 2 -1.87 -41.13 -3.11
C HIS A 2 -2.48 -39.97 -3.90
N GLY A 3 -3.77 -39.71 -3.65
CA GLY A 3 -4.52 -38.63 -4.31
C GLY A 3 -5.87 -38.32 -3.66
N GLU A 4 -6.44 -39.26 -2.90
CA GLU A 4 -7.77 -39.10 -2.28
C GLU A 4 -7.79 -38.20 -1.03
N TYR A 5 -6.64 -37.80 -0.49
CA TYR A 5 -6.56 -36.99 0.74
C TYR A 5 -6.31 -35.49 0.50
N LEU A 6 -6.23 -35.05 -0.76
CA LEU A 6 -6.17 -33.62 -1.11
C LEU A 6 -7.56 -33.00 -1.28
N ASP A 7 -8.60 -33.82 -1.37
CA ASP A 7 -9.99 -33.39 -1.56
C ASP A 7 -10.56 -32.67 -0.32
N ILE A 8 -10.09 -33.03 0.88
CA ILE A 8 -10.47 -32.37 2.14
C ILE A 8 -9.91 -30.93 2.30
N TYR A 9 -8.96 -30.54 1.44
CA TYR A 9 -8.44 -29.17 1.36
C TYR A 9 -9.01 -28.38 0.19
N GLN A 10 -9.98 -28.93 -0.56
CA GLN A 10 -10.83 -28.14 -1.46
C GLN A 10 -11.82 -27.33 -0.62
N LEU A 11 -11.27 -26.39 0.14
CA LEU A 11 -12.00 -25.28 0.70
C LEU A 11 -12.72 -24.61 -0.47
N GLN A 12 -14.05 -24.69 -0.47
CA GLN A 12 -14.94 -23.91 -1.33
C GLN A 12 -14.84 -22.43 -0.89
N ILE A 13 -13.66 -21.85 -1.06
CA ILE A 13 -13.44 -20.42 -0.85
C ILE A 13 -14.06 -19.77 -2.07
N ASN A 14 -15.24 -19.19 -1.87
CA ASN A 14 -15.79 -18.26 -2.84
C ASN A 14 -14.73 -17.18 -3.06
N LYS A 15 -14.40 -16.91 -4.33
CA LYS A 15 -13.42 -15.89 -4.68
C LYS A 15 -13.86 -14.58 -4.02
N ALA A 16 -12.99 -14.03 -3.18
CA ALA A 16 -13.22 -12.73 -2.56
C ALA A 16 -13.22 -11.65 -3.66
N PRO A 17 -14.06 -10.60 -3.53
CA PRO A 17 -14.16 -9.60 -4.56
C PRO A 17 -12.84 -8.83 -4.72
N THR A 18 -12.49 -8.56 -5.97
CA THR A 18 -11.29 -7.78 -6.35
C THR A 18 -11.53 -6.28 -6.11
N MET A 19 -10.47 -5.48 -6.05
CA MET A 19 -10.61 -4.03 -5.93
C MET A 19 -11.42 -3.45 -7.09
N ALA A 20 -11.25 -3.98 -8.30
CA ALA A 20 -11.99 -3.55 -9.48
C ALA A 20 -13.49 -3.85 -9.39
N GLU A 21 -13.86 -5.02 -8.86
CA GLU A 21 -15.27 -5.40 -8.65
C GLU A 21 -15.94 -4.55 -7.56
N ILE A 22 -15.21 -4.26 -6.48
CA ILE A 22 -15.69 -3.37 -5.41
C ILE A 22 -15.85 -1.96 -5.96
N TRP A 23 -14.88 -1.45 -6.72
CA TRP A 23 -14.97 -0.14 -7.35
C TRP A 23 -16.21 -0.02 -8.24
N LEU A 24 -16.44 -0.99 -9.14
CA LEU A 24 -17.62 -0.98 -10.01
C LEU A 24 -18.90 -0.87 -9.19
N LYS A 25 -19.04 -1.72 -8.17
CA LYS A 25 -20.21 -1.75 -7.29
C LYS A 25 -20.42 -0.43 -6.54
N LEU A 26 -19.35 0.17 -6.02
CA LEU A 26 -19.42 1.45 -5.30
C LEU A 26 -19.79 2.61 -6.24
N THR A 27 -19.27 2.61 -7.47
CA THR A 27 -19.58 3.64 -8.47
C THR A 27 -21.04 3.52 -8.95
N GLU A 28 -21.56 2.29 -9.08
CA GLU A 28 -22.98 2.06 -9.36
C GLU A 28 -23.87 2.61 -8.24
N SER A 29 -23.53 2.35 -6.98
CA SER A 29 -24.29 2.92 -5.85
C SER A 29 -24.16 4.43 -5.72
N GLU A 30 -23.02 5.01 -6.10
CA GLU A 30 -22.78 6.46 -6.06
C GLU A 30 -23.69 7.21 -7.06
N ASN A 31 -24.00 6.61 -8.21
CA ASN A 31 -24.92 7.20 -9.19
C ASN A 31 -26.39 7.20 -8.72
N ASP A 32 -26.76 6.26 -7.85
CA ASP A 32 -28.10 6.16 -7.29
C ASP A 32 -28.30 7.09 -6.08
N ASP A 33 -27.21 7.51 -5.44
CA ASP A 33 -27.21 8.37 -4.26
C ASP A 33 -27.08 9.86 -4.64
N THR A 34 -27.64 10.78 -3.83
CA THR A 34 -27.50 12.24 -4.06
C THR A 34 -26.13 12.80 -3.63
N ARG A 35 -25.12 11.93 -3.49
CA ARG A 35 -23.79 12.26 -2.98
C ARG A 35 -22.98 13.01 -4.04
N HIS A 36 -21.90 13.66 -3.64
CA HIS A 36 -20.98 14.27 -4.59
C HIS A 36 -20.42 13.19 -5.53
N PRO A 37 -20.63 13.29 -6.85
CA PRO A 37 -20.12 12.29 -7.77
C PRO A 37 -18.59 12.37 -7.85
N GLY A 38 -17.92 11.23 -7.81
CA GLY A 38 -16.47 11.10 -7.94
C GLY A 38 -15.72 10.87 -6.63
N MET A 39 -16.41 10.66 -5.50
CA MET A 39 -15.77 10.38 -4.21
C MET A 39 -15.06 9.02 -4.23
N VAL A 40 -15.66 8.00 -4.85
CA VAL A 40 -15.04 6.67 -4.96
C VAL A 40 -13.80 6.73 -5.86
N SER A 41 -13.87 7.49 -6.95
CA SER A 41 -12.72 7.74 -7.83
C SER A 41 -11.59 8.45 -7.08
N TRP A 42 -11.92 9.45 -6.25
CA TRP A 42 -10.96 10.14 -5.41
C TRP A 42 -10.29 9.18 -4.41
N LEU A 43 -11.04 8.33 -3.70
CA LEU A 43 -10.46 7.31 -2.81
C LEU A 43 -9.47 6.39 -3.52
N ILE A 44 -9.80 5.94 -4.72
CA ILE A 44 -8.93 5.08 -5.52
C ILE A 44 -7.66 5.83 -5.94
N THR A 45 -7.78 7.13 -6.27
CA THR A 45 -6.57 7.93 -6.54
C THR A 45 -5.69 8.05 -5.31
N GLY A 46 -6.26 8.17 -4.11
CA GLY A 46 -5.51 8.20 -2.85
C GLY A 46 -4.76 6.88 -2.60
N ILE A 47 -5.46 5.74 -2.69
CA ILE A 47 -4.85 4.41 -2.53
C ILE A 47 -3.72 4.17 -3.55
N ASN A 48 -3.92 4.56 -4.81
CA ASN A 48 -2.88 4.43 -5.84
C ASN A 48 -1.68 5.35 -5.58
N LEU A 49 -1.86 6.50 -4.91
CA LEU A 49 -0.77 7.38 -4.53
C LEU A 49 0.04 6.78 -3.38
N GLU A 50 -0.63 6.15 -2.40
CA GLU A 50 0.03 5.35 -1.34
C GLU A 50 0.89 4.25 -1.98
N ASP A 51 0.34 3.48 -2.94
CA ASP A 51 1.11 2.45 -3.66
C ASP A 51 2.31 3.01 -4.43
N LEU A 52 2.18 4.19 -5.04
CA LEU A 52 3.28 4.85 -5.74
C LEU A 52 4.37 5.35 -4.79
N GLN A 53 4.01 5.83 -3.60
CA GLN A 53 4.97 6.19 -2.55
C GLN A 53 5.83 4.98 -2.18
N TYR A 54 5.21 3.83 -1.88
CA TYR A 54 5.94 2.59 -1.57
C TYR A 54 6.89 2.16 -2.70
N VAL A 55 6.48 2.31 -3.96
CA VAL A 55 7.32 1.96 -5.11
C VAL A 55 8.51 2.90 -5.26
N ILE A 56 8.33 4.21 -5.03
CA ILE A 56 9.42 5.19 -5.13
C ILE A 56 10.41 5.02 -3.97
N ASP A 57 9.92 4.81 -2.75
CA ASP A 57 10.75 4.50 -1.58
C ASP A 57 11.63 3.24 -1.83
N TRP A 58 11.00 2.17 -2.33
CA TRP A 58 11.73 0.98 -2.77
C TRP A 58 12.78 1.28 -3.86
N MET A 59 12.46 2.13 -4.84
CA MET A 59 13.39 2.51 -5.89
C MET A 59 14.57 3.32 -5.35
N ILE A 60 14.37 4.23 -4.39
CA ILE A 60 15.43 5.01 -3.76
C ILE A 60 16.44 4.08 -3.09
N GLY A 61 15.97 3.10 -2.30
CA GLY A 61 16.85 2.09 -1.69
C GLY A 61 17.61 1.23 -2.71
N MET A 62 17.05 1.04 -3.90
CA MET A 62 17.70 0.30 -5.00
C MET A 62 18.64 1.19 -5.84
N ALA A 63 18.39 2.49 -5.91
CA ALA A 63 19.15 3.46 -6.70
C ALA A 63 20.61 3.57 -6.28
N GLU A 64 20.85 3.37 -4.98
CA GLU A 64 22.19 3.24 -4.39
C GLU A 64 23.08 2.24 -5.16
N TRP A 65 22.47 1.32 -5.90
CA TRP A 65 23.15 0.27 -6.65
C TRP A 65 23.15 0.46 -8.18
N LEU A 66 22.32 1.34 -8.75
CA LEU A 66 21.97 1.32 -10.18
C LEU A 66 22.15 2.62 -10.98
N ASP A 67 22.63 3.73 -10.37
CA ASP A 67 22.89 5.03 -11.07
C ASP A 67 21.66 5.55 -11.87
N GLU A 68 20.46 5.33 -11.34
CA GLU A 68 19.17 5.74 -11.94
C GLU A 68 18.57 7.02 -11.29
N GLU A 69 19.41 7.83 -10.65
CA GLU A 69 19.00 8.98 -9.81
C GLU A 69 18.08 9.97 -10.55
N THR A 70 18.39 10.28 -11.81
CA THR A 70 17.58 11.20 -12.64
C THR A 70 16.17 10.70 -12.94
N SER A 71 15.99 9.38 -13.11
CA SER A 71 14.69 8.76 -13.37
C SER A 71 13.81 8.75 -12.12
N ILE A 72 14.43 8.61 -10.96
CA ILE A 72 13.78 8.63 -9.66
C ILE A 72 13.32 10.04 -9.34
N GLU A 73 14.18 11.04 -9.54
CA GLU A 73 13.84 12.45 -9.35
C GLU A 73 12.63 12.86 -10.21
N GLU A 74 12.58 12.44 -11.48
CA GLU A 74 11.42 12.71 -12.33
C GLU A 74 10.12 12.04 -11.82
N LYS A 75 10.21 10.82 -11.28
CA LYS A 75 9.05 10.12 -10.71
C LYS A 75 8.59 10.79 -9.42
N TRP A 76 9.54 11.24 -8.60
CA TRP A 76 9.32 11.96 -7.36
C TRP A 76 8.56 13.28 -7.60
N GLN A 77 9.03 14.10 -8.54
CA GLN A 77 8.35 15.36 -8.89
C GLN A 77 6.93 15.14 -9.40
N ARG A 78 6.71 14.08 -10.19
CA ARG A 78 5.35 13.72 -10.65
C ARG A 78 4.45 13.27 -9.51
N LEU A 79 4.99 12.55 -8.52
CA LEU A 79 4.24 12.14 -7.34
C LEU A 79 3.85 13.35 -6.49
N ALA A 80 4.79 14.25 -6.18
CA ALA A 80 4.54 15.48 -5.43
C ALA A 80 3.41 16.31 -6.05
N ALA A 81 3.46 16.53 -7.37
CA ALA A 81 2.42 17.27 -8.08
C ALA A 81 1.03 16.58 -8.03
N ARG A 82 0.99 15.25 -8.00
CA ARG A 82 -0.27 14.50 -7.88
C ARG A 82 -0.83 14.54 -6.47
N ILE A 83 0.01 14.46 -5.44
CA ILE A 83 -0.40 14.58 -4.03
C ILE A 83 -0.96 15.99 -3.78
N ALA A 84 -0.26 17.04 -4.24
CA ALA A 84 -0.76 18.41 -4.10
C ALA A 84 -2.15 18.61 -4.74
N LYS A 85 -2.34 18.08 -5.95
CA LYS A 85 -3.65 18.11 -6.64
C LYS A 85 -4.72 17.29 -5.90
N PHE A 86 -4.31 16.17 -5.31
CA PHE A 86 -5.19 15.31 -4.54
C PHE A 86 -5.70 16.02 -3.29
N HIS A 87 -4.83 16.73 -2.57
CA HIS A 87 -5.21 17.56 -1.41
C HIS A 87 -6.08 18.75 -1.80
N GLU A 88 -5.80 19.45 -2.91
CA GLU A 88 -6.68 20.53 -3.40
C GLU A 88 -8.12 20.02 -3.65
N THR A 89 -8.23 18.79 -4.17
CA THR A 89 -9.54 18.14 -4.40
C THR A 89 -10.21 17.77 -3.07
N ALA A 90 -9.43 17.31 -2.08
CA ALA A 90 -9.91 16.99 -0.75
C ALA A 90 -10.47 18.24 -0.04
N ASP A 91 -9.76 19.35 -0.06
CA ASP A 91 -10.18 20.62 0.54
C ASP A 91 -11.49 21.12 -0.06
N ALA A 92 -11.65 21.00 -1.38
CA ALA A 92 -12.89 21.33 -2.07
C ALA A 92 -14.07 20.44 -1.63
N MET A 93 -13.81 19.16 -1.35
CA MET A 93 -14.83 18.19 -0.90
C MET A 93 -15.19 18.35 0.59
N THR A 94 -14.22 18.69 1.43
CA THR A 94 -14.41 18.87 2.88
C THR A 94 -14.78 20.30 3.26
N ALA A 95 -14.94 21.20 2.28
CA ALA A 95 -15.20 22.63 2.48
C ALA A 95 -14.13 23.32 3.35
N GLY A 96 -12.87 22.89 3.25
CA GLY A 96 -11.74 23.45 4.00
C GLY A 96 -11.82 23.16 5.50
N MET A 97 -12.31 21.98 5.89
CA MET A 97 -12.16 21.52 7.27
C MET A 97 -10.68 21.49 7.61
N ASP A 98 -10.28 22.29 8.60
CA ASP A 98 -8.92 22.31 9.14
C ASP A 98 -8.73 21.03 9.95
N LEU A 99 -8.40 19.96 9.24
CA LEU A 99 -8.02 18.70 9.83
C LEU A 99 -6.57 18.89 10.28
N ASP A 100 -6.36 18.86 11.59
CA ASP A 100 -5.02 18.70 12.16
C ASP A 100 -4.52 17.30 11.79
N ILE A 101 -4.07 17.18 10.54
CA ILE A 101 -3.54 15.96 9.96
C ILE A 101 -2.12 15.87 10.48
N GLY A 102 -1.99 15.49 11.75
CA GLY A 102 -0.77 14.87 12.21
C GLY A 102 -0.54 13.67 11.30
N THR A 103 0.44 13.77 10.42
CA THR A 103 0.92 12.77 9.46
C THR A 103 1.53 11.54 10.13
N VAL A 104 1.15 11.27 11.37
CA VAL A 104 1.59 10.09 12.10
C VAL A 104 0.72 8.94 11.62
N HIS A 105 1.24 8.15 10.69
CA HIS A 105 0.91 6.74 10.61
C HIS A 105 1.20 6.16 12.01
N SER A 106 0.19 6.13 12.89
CA SER A 106 0.27 5.38 14.13
C SER A 106 0.15 3.90 13.78
N ASP A 107 1.20 3.37 13.18
CA ASP A 107 1.44 1.94 13.25
C ASP A 107 1.50 1.59 14.73
N ASP A 108 0.71 0.59 15.13
CA ASP A 108 0.69 0.13 16.51
C ASP A 108 2.11 -0.33 16.86
N PRO A 109 2.79 0.31 17.84
CA PRO A 109 4.20 0.07 18.13
C PRO A 109 4.49 -1.38 18.56
N ARG A 110 3.45 -2.18 18.79
CA ARG A 110 3.56 -3.63 19.03
C ARG A 110 3.92 -4.44 17.77
N PHE A 111 3.70 -3.91 16.58
CA PHE A 111 4.01 -4.57 15.30
C PHE A 111 5.34 -4.09 14.69
N CYS A 112 5.85 -2.93 15.13
CA CYS A 112 7.18 -2.44 14.81
C CYS A 112 8.22 -3.07 15.75
N HIS A 113 8.42 -4.39 15.67
CA HIS A 113 9.60 -5.00 16.27
C HIS A 113 10.83 -4.61 15.44
N MET A 114 11.51 -3.52 15.82
CA MET A 114 12.90 -3.36 15.47
C MET A 114 13.67 -4.44 16.23
N ASP A 115 14.19 -5.42 15.49
CA ASP A 115 15.27 -6.24 15.99
C ASP A 115 16.42 -5.29 16.34
N ASN A 116 16.66 -5.22 17.65
CA ASN A 116 17.56 -4.32 18.34
C ASN A 116 18.99 -4.83 18.20
N ASP A 117 19.74 -4.25 17.28
CA ASP A 117 21.19 -4.37 17.18
C ASP A 117 21.83 -3.09 17.73
N GLY A 118 21.52 -2.78 19.00
CA GLY A 118 22.37 -2.03 19.92
C GLY A 118 22.94 -0.71 19.41
N ASN A 119 22.18 0.36 19.55
CA ASN A 119 22.81 1.66 19.81
C ASN A 119 22.17 2.33 21.02
N GLU A 120 23.04 2.60 21.98
CA GLU A 120 22.85 3.16 23.29
C GLU A 120 22.08 4.49 23.21
N TRP A 121 20.99 4.60 23.96
CA TRP A 121 20.27 5.85 24.19
C TRP A 121 21.23 6.86 24.79
N VAL A 122 21.71 7.81 23.99
CA VAL A 122 22.50 8.94 24.48
C VAL A 122 21.53 9.93 25.12
N ASP A 123 21.75 10.15 26.41
CA ASP A 123 21.13 11.15 27.27
C ASP A 123 21.18 12.53 26.60
N VAL A 124 20.02 13.15 26.41
CA VAL A 124 19.87 14.44 25.74
C VAL A 124 20.40 15.53 26.67
N SER A 125 21.64 15.97 26.42
CA SER A 125 22.14 17.23 26.97
C SER A 125 21.38 18.37 26.31
N ASP A 126 20.87 19.25 27.16
CA ASP A 126 20.10 20.47 26.88
C ASP A 126 20.99 21.47 26.11
N GLU A 127 21.15 21.26 24.80
CA GLU A 127 21.92 22.12 23.90
C GLU A 127 20.97 22.68 22.83
N GLU A 128 20.80 24.00 22.86
CA GLU A 128 20.09 24.89 21.92
C GLU A 128 19.34 24.21 20.75
N ILE A 129 18.01 24.16 20.88
CA ILE A 129 17.08 23.98 19.75
C ILE A 129 17.38 25.09 18.74
N SER A 130 18.07 24.75 17.65
CA SER A 130 18.17 25.63 16.50
C SER A 130 16.79 25.70 15.83
N GLU A 131 16.12 26.83 16.01
CA GLU A 131 14.99 27.24 15.18
C GLU A 131 15.43 27.33 13.70
N ASP A 132 14.54 26.89 12.81
CA ASP A 132 14.59 27.04 11.34
C ASP A 132 15.67 26.24 10.58
N ILE A 133 15.55 24.91 10.62
CA ILE A 133 15.76 24.12 9.41
C ILE A 133 14.36 23.76 8.94
N ASP A 134 13.92 24.36 7.83
CA ASP A 134 12.85 23.77 7.02
C ASP A 134 13.37 22.40 6.60
N GLU A 135 13.12 21.37 7.42
CA GLU A 135 13.28 19.98 7.01
C GLU A 135 12.36 19.83 5.81
N GLU A 136 12.96 19.86 4.61
CA GLU A 136 12.27 19.64 3.35
C GLU A 136 11.63 18.26 3.47
N ILE A 137 10.34 18.23 3.80
CA ILE A 137 9.57 17.00 3.98
C ILE A 137 9.76 16.21 2.70
N LEU A 138 10.43 15.07 2.81
CA LEU A 138 10.70 14.21 1.67
C LEU A 138 9.34 13.74 1.11
N THR A 139 9.13 13.77 -0.21
CA THR A 139 7.79 13.50 -0.80
C THR A 139 7.29 12.07 -0.51
N GLU A 140 8.20 11.13 -0.28
CA GLU A 140 7.89 9.78 0.22
C GLU A 140 7.31 9.76 1.63
N GLU A 141 7.62 10.78 2.44
CA GLU A 141 7.10 11.00 3.79
C GLU A 141 5.92 11.99 3.81
N MET A 142 5.55 12.54 2.64
CA MET A 142 4.42 13.45 2.52
C MET A 142 3.12 12.70 2.77
N GLY A 143 2.50 12.94 3.93
CA GLY A 143 1.28 12.26 4.33
C GLY A 143 0.13 12.48 3.34
N ILE A 144 -0.42 11.39 2.82
CA ILE A 144 -1.64 11.43 2.03
C ILE A 144 -2.82 11.47 2.99
N TRP A 145 -3.68 12.48 2.84
CA TRP A 145 -4.87 12.56 3.65
C TRP A 145 -5.90 11.55 3.18
N MET A 146 -6.11 10.50 3.97
CA MET A 146 -7.15 9.51 3.74
C MET A 146 -8.24 9.63 4.82
N PRO A 147 -9.50 9.31 4.51
CA PRO A 147 -10.57 9.32 5.52
C PRO A 147 -10.25 8.41 6.72
N SER A 148 -9.56 7.30 6.49
CA SER A 148 -9.06 6.40 7.53
C SER A 148 -8.01 7.02 8.46
N SER A 149 -7.31 8.08 8.04
CA SER A 149 -6.38 8.83 8.89
C SER A 149 -7.11 9.61 10.00
N VAL A 150 -8.42 9.83 9.84
CA VAL A 150 -9.27 10.45 10.87
C VAL A 150 -9.83 9.38 11.79
N SER A 151 -9.69 9.57 13.11
CA SER A 151 -10.23 8.62 14.09
C SER A 151 -11.73 8.35 13.84
N PRO A 152 -12.24 7.11 14.03
CA PRO A 152 -13.64 6.79 13.74
C PRO A 152 -14.64 7.68 14.49
N HIS A 153 -14.28 8.11 15.71
CA HIS A 153 -15.13 9.00 16.49
C HIS A 153 -15.25 10.38 15.83
N ASN A 154 -14.12 10.97 15.42
CA ASN A 154 -14.10 12.26 14.74
C ASN A 154 -14.70 12.16 13.33
N GLY A 155 -14.45 11.06 12.62
CA GLY A 155 -15.02 10.79 11.30
C GLY A 155 -16.55 10.77 11.30
N LEU A 156 -17.18 10.21 12.35
CA LEU A 156 -18.64 10.27 12.51
C LEU A 156 -19.14 11.70 12.76
N THR A 157 -18.44 12.49 13.59
CA THR A 157 -18.83 13.89 13.86
C THR A 157 -18.70 14.78 12.63
N LEU A 158 -17.76 14.48 11.73
CA LEU A 158 -17.49 15.22 10.51
C LEU A 158 -18.27 14.69 9.29
N GLY A 159 -19.08 13.63 9.47
CA GLY A 159 -19.84 13.02 8.38
C GLY A 159 -19.02 12.19 7.39
N LEU A 160 -17.76 11.87 7.72
CA LEU A 160 -16.86 11.04 6.91
C LEU A 160 -17.18 9.54 6.99
N GLY A 161 -18.04 9.12 7.92
CA GLY A 161 -18.33 7.70 8.17
C GLY A 161 -18.65 6.84 6.92
N PRO A 162 -19.52 7.28 5.99
CA PRO A 162 -19.78 6.49 4.80
C PRO A 162 -18.58 6.47 3.83
N LEU A 163 -17.75 7.53 3.81
CA LEU A 163 -16.53 7.56 3.00
C LEU A 163 -15.46 6.62 3.56
N GLN A 164 -15.31 6.56 4.89
CA GLN A 164 -14.46 5.58 5.57
C GLN A 164 -14.90 4.14 5.31
N ALA A 165 -16.21 3.89 5.22
CA ALA A 165 -16.75 2.57 4.91
C ALA A 165 -16.47 2.15 3.45
N GLU A 166 -16.62 3.07 2.50
CA GLU A 166 -16.26 2.86 1.09
C GLU A 166 -14.76 2.58 0.92
N GLU A 167 -13.91 3.38 1.58
CA GLU A 167 -12.46 3.18 1.61
C GLU A 167 -12.08 1.81 2.18
N LEU A 168 -12.72 1.40 3.27
CA LEU A 168 -12.47 0.10 3.89
C LEU A 168 -12.80 -1.06 2.94
N GLU A 169 -13.89 -0.97 2.17
CA GLU A 169 -14.21 -1.98 1.17
C GLU A 169 -13.16 -2.00 0.05
N LEU A 170 -12.73 -0.84 -0.44
CA LEU A 170 -11.67 -0.75 -1.46
C LEU A 170 -10.36 -1.38 -0.98
N ARG A 171 -9.94 -1.09 0.25
CA ARG A 171 -8.72 -1.69 0.83
C ARG A 171 -8.82 -3.20 1.04
N LYS A 172 -10.00 -3.74 1.34
CA LYS A 172 -10.21 -5.20 1.35
C LYS A 172 -10.00 -5.79 -0.05
N GLY A 173 -10.53 -5.12 -1.08
CA GLY A 173 -10.30 -5.52 -2.47
C GLY A 173 -8.82 -5.49 -2.85
N GLN A 174 -8.12 -4.41 -2.49
CA GLN A 174 -6.67 -4.26 -2.70
C GLN A 174 -5.89 -5.41 -2.04
N ALA A 175 -6.17 -5.70 -0.77
CA ALA A 175 -5.52 -6.78 -0.03
C ALA A 175 -5.76 -8.15 -0.69
N ASN A 176 -6.97 -8.39 -1.22
CA ASN A 176 -7.27 -9.61 -1.95
C ASN A 176 -6.49 -9.71 -3.26
N ASP A 177 -6.39 -8.62 -4.02
CA ASP A 177 -5.62 -8.57 -5.27
C ASP A 177 -4.12 -8.80 -5.01
N CYS A 178 -3.57 -8.18 -3.96
CA CYS A 178 -2.20 -8.41 -3.50
C CYS A 178 -1.97 -9.89 -3.12
N LEU A 179 -2.91 -10.49 -2.39
CA LEU A 179 -2.82 -11.90 -2.00
C LEU A 179 -2.87 -12.83 -3.22
N GLU A 180 -3.77 -12.58 -4.18
CA GLU A 180 -3.86 -13.35 -5.42
C GLU A 180 -2.54 -13.26 -6.20
N ASN A 181 -1.95 -12.06 -6.31
CA ASN A 181 -0.66 -11.85 -6.96
C ASN A 181 0.48 -12.62 -6.28
N LEU A 182 0.54 -12.61 -4.94
CA LEU A 182 1.53 -13.38 -4.17
C LEU A 182 1.35 -14.89 -4.37
N CYS A 183 0.12 -15.39 -4.32
CA CYS A 183 -0.18 -16.79 -4.59
C CYS A 183 0.30 -17.19 -5.99
N MET A 184 -0.01 -16.38 -7.01
CA MET A 184 0.45 -16.63 -8.37
C MET A 184 1.97 -16.67 -8.46
N ALA A 185 2.67 -15.68 -7.88
CA ALA A 185 4.14 -15.62 -7.88
C ALA A 185 4.77 -16.86 -7.22
N LEU A 186 4.22 -17.33 -6.10
CA LEU A 186 4.70 -18.52 -5.41
C LEU A 186 4.46 -19.80 -6.22
N ILE A 187 3.29 -19.92 -6.84
CA ILE A 187 2.95 -21.05 -7.73
C ILE A 187 3.95 -21.09 -8.90
N TYR A 188 4.20 -19.95 -9.55
CA TYR A 188 5.18 -19.86 -10.64
C TYR A 188 6.58 -20.29 -10.18
N HIS A 189 7.01 -19.83 -9.01
CA HIS A 189 8.31 -20.20 -8.45
C HIS A 189 8.42 -21.71 -8.17
N GLN A 190 7.38 -22.33 -7.61
CA GLN A 190 7.34 -23.78 -7.35
C GLN A 190 7.40 -24.61 -8.63
N TYR A 191 6.69 -24.21 -9.69
CA TYR A 191 6.72 -24.89 -10.98
C TYR A 191 8.11 -24.83 -11.63
N PHE A 192 8.79 -23.69 -11.54
CA PHE A 192 10.12 -23.52 -12.14
C PHE A 192 11.20 -24.34 -11.41
N GLN A 193 11.20 -24.31 -10.07
CA GLN A 193 12.14 -25.13 -9.28
C GLN A 193 11.94 -26.64 -9.48
N SER A 194 10.69 -27.07 -9.66
CA SER A 194 10.38 -28.48 -9.91
C SER A 194 10.86 -28.94 -11.29
N ALA A 195 10.78 -28.07 -12.31
CA ALA A 195 11.22 -28.38 -13.67
C ALA A 195 12.75 -28.49 -13.81
N ASP A 196 13.51 -27.65 -13.10
CA ASP A 196 14.98 -27.71 -13.09
C ASP A 196 15.51 -28.96 -12.39
N SER A 197 14.80 -29.48 -11.38
CA SER A 197 15.16 -30.72 -10.69
C SER A 197 15.09 -31.96 -11.61
N THR A 198 14.19 -31.96 -12.60
CA THR A 198 14.07 -33.04 -13.59
C THR A 198 15.17 -33.06 -14.64
N TRP A 199 15.79 -31.92 -14.95
CA TRP A 199 16.89 -31.85 -15.93
C TRP A 199 18.21 -32.40 -15.39
N ALA A 200 18.42 -32.41 -14.07
CA ALA A 200 19.59 -33.02 -13.44
C ALA A 200 19.54 -34.56 -13.45
N GLY A 201 18.36 -35.17 -13.54
CA GLY A 201 18.19 -36.63 -13.42
C GLY A 201 18.41 -37.43 -14.71
N THR A 202 18.33 -36.81 -15.90
CA THR A 202 18.42 -37.53 -17.18
C THR A 202 19.83 -37.57 -17.76
N ARG A 203 20.73 -36.67 -17.37
CA ARG A 203 22.11 -36.65 -17.89
C ARG A 203 23.04 -37.69 -17.23
N SER A 204 22.75 -38.13 -16.00
CA SER A 204 23.60 -39.12 -15.30
C SER A 204 23.43 -40.57 -15.79
N LYS A 205 22.43 -40.87 -16.63
CA LYS A 205 22.19 -42.24 -17.14
C LYS A 205 22.74 -42.55 -18.53
N GLN A 206 23.36 -41.59 -19.23
CA GLN A 206 23.92 -41.81 -20.58
C GLN A 206 25.45 -41.98 -20.62
N GLU A 207 26.18 -41.85 -19.50
CA GLU A 207 27.64 -42.03 -19.46
C GLU A 207 28.09 -43.38 -18.86
N ALA A 208 27.17 -44.32 -18.65
CA ALA A 208 27.49 -45.69 -18.24
C ALA A 208 27.08 -46.70 -19.32
N ARG A 209 27.79 -46.72 -20.45
CA ARG A 209 27.83 -47.87 -21.37
C ARG A 209 29.11 -47.91 -22.18
#